data_AF-A0A7C1VY40-F1
#
_entry.id   AF-A0A7C1VY40-F1
#
_cell.length_a   1.000
_cell.length_b   1.000
_cell.length_c   1.000
_cell.angle_alpha   90.00
_cell.angle_beta   90.00
_cell.angle_gamma   90.00
#
_symmetry.space_group_name_H-M   'P 1'
#
loop_
_entity.id
_entity.type
_entity.pdbx_description
1 polymer ?
#
loop_
_entity_poly.entity_id
_entity_poly.type
_entity_poly.pdbx_seq_one_letter_code
_entity_poly.pdbx_strand_id
1 'polypeptide(L)'
;MEKTNVLVIGGGPAGIITAVTAKSNYPEKNVLIVRKEKEVLIPCGIPYIFGTLESSNKDLIPDAVLSNAGVGLKIDEVVSVDKERKIAKTKDGTEISFEKLVFATGSSPYMPKWLKGADLENVFLIKKNKKYLDEVKAKLKNSKNIVVVGGGFIGVEISDELNKVGKNVTIVEILPHVLALAFDDELVNAAEDILKSRGVKLKTGVGIKEILGNEKVEAVLLGNNEKIEC
;
A
#
# COMPACT_ATOMS: atom_id res chain seq x y z
N MET A 1 -7.40 16.61 -28.40
CA MET A 1 -8.14 15.49 -27.79
C MET A 1 -7.52 14.19 -28.25
N GLU A 2 -6.95 13.44 -27.32
CA GLU A 2 -6.39 12.11 -27.59
C GLU A 2 -7.52 11.10 -27.78
N LYS A 3 -7.25 10.00 -28.50
CA LYS A 3 -8.23 8.94 -28.74
C LYS A 3 -7.60 7.57 -28.51
N THR A 4 -8.32 6.69 -27.83
CA THR A 4 -7.94 5.29 -27.63
C THR A 4 -9.16 4.39 -27.78
N ASN A 5 -8.98 3.12 -28.14
CA ASN A 5 -10.10 2.19 -28.13
C ASN A 5 -10.40 1.76 -26.68
N VAL A 6 -9.36 1.40 -25.93
CA VAL A 6 -9.48 1.01 -24.52
C VAL A 6 -8.67 1.98 -23.65
N LEU A 7 -9.34 2.64 -22.71
CA LEU A 7 -8.72 3.44 -21.66
C LEU A 7 -8.75 2.65 -20.35
N VAL A 8 -7.58 2.48 -19.72
CA VAL A 8 -7.42 1.87 -18.41
C VAL A 8 -6.92 2.93 -17.43
N ILE A 9 -7.69 3.22 -16.39
CA ILE A 9 -7.33 4.19 -15.35
C ILE A 9 -6.73 3.45 -14.17
N GLY A 10 -5.43 3.63 -13.94
CA GLY A 10 -4.67 2.97 -12.89
C GLY A 10 -3.64 2.00 -13.47
N GLY A 11 -2.39 2.13 -13.00
CA GLY A 11 -1.24 1.36 -13.49
C GLY A 11 -0.69 0.33 -12.52
N GLY A 12 -1.51 -0.12 -11.56
CA GLY A 12 -1.18 -1.27 -10.71
C GLY A 12 -1.39 -2.61 -11.41
N PRO A 13 -1.20 -3.75 -10.71
CA PRO A 13 -1.29 -5.08 -11.32
C PRO A 13 -2.56 -5.33 -12.13
N ALA A 14 -3.73 -4.93 -11.59
CA ALA A 14 -5.01 -5.08 -12.29
C ALA A 14 -5.04 -4.30 -13.62
N GLY A 15 -4.54 -3.06 -13.64
CA GLY A 15 -4.50 -2.23 -14.83
C GLY A 15 -3.53 -2.76 -15.87
N ILE A 16 -2.31 -3.12 -15.45
CA ILE A 16 -1.28 -3.69 -16.32
C ILE A 16 -1.76 -4.97 -16.98
N ILE A 17 -2.26 -5.94 -16.21
CA ILE A 17 -2.75 -7.21 -16.76
C ILE A 17 -3.93 -6.99 -17.69
N THR A 18 -4.87 -6.10 -17.33
CA THR A 18 -6.00 -5.76 -18.20
C THR A 18 -5.51 -5.22 -19.55
N ALA A 19 -4.59 -4.25 -19.53
CA ALA A 19 -4.14 -3.60 -20.76
C ALA A 19 -3.33 -4.54 -21.66
N VAL A 20 -2.41 -5.31 -21.08
CA VAL A 20 -1.59 -6.30 -21.82
C VAL A 20 -2.49 -7.38 -22.41
N THR A 21 -3.45 -7.90 -21.64
CA THR A 21 -4.39 -8.93 -22.11
C THR A 21 -5.29 -8.39 -23.21
N ALA A 22 -5.81 -7.16 -23.06
CA ALA A 22 -6.62 -6.51 -24.08
C ALA A 22 -5.83 -6.33 -25.39
N LYS A 23 -4.58 -5.86 -25.30
CA LYS A 23 -3.72 -5.67 -26.47
C LYS A 23 -3.33 -6.98 -27.14
N SER A 24 -3.12 -8.04 -26.37
CA SER A 24 -2.85 -9.39 -26.91
C SER A 24 -4.05 -10.00 -27.64
N ASN A 25 -5.28 -9.76 -27.16
CA ASN A 25 -6.50 -10.30 -27.78
C ASN A 25 -7.01 -9.43 -28.94
N TYR A 26 -6.66 -8.14 -28.94
CA TYR A 26 -7.06 -7.17 -29.97
C TYR A 26 -5.84 -6.36 -30.46
N PRO A 27 -4.92 -6.99 -31.21
CA PRO A 27 -3.65 -6.36 -31.61
C PRO A 27 -3.80 -5.06 -32.41
N GLU A 28 -4.89 -4.91 -33.15
CA GLU A 28 -5.23 -3.74 -33.95
C GLU A 28 -5.78 -2.57 -33.13
N LYS A 29 -6.19 -2.81 -31.87
CA LYS A 29 -6.76 -1.78 -30.99
C LYS A 29 -5.68 -1.03 -30.23
N ASN A 30 -5.86 0.26 -30.10
CA ASN A 30 -5.07 1.10 -29.21
C ASN A 30 -5.57 0.93 -27.77
N VAL A 31 -4.62 0.66 -26.88
CA VAL A 31 -4.85 0.51 -25.44
C VAL A 31 -3.95 1.51 -24.73
N LEU A 32 -4.52 2.32 -23.85
CA LEU A 32 -3.83 3.36 -23.10
C LEU A 32 -4.06 3.15 -21.60
N ILE A 33 -2.98 3.04 -20.83
CA ILE A 33 -3.00 3.19 -19.38
C ILE A 33 -2.72 4.64 -19.02
N VAL A 34 -3.51 5.18 -18.10
CA VAL A 34 -3.22 6.45 -17.42
C VAL A 34 -3.01 6.17 -15.93
N ARG A 35 -1.87 6.58 -15.38
CA ARG A 35 -1.56 6.42 -13.94
C ARG A 35 -0.85 7.65 -13.36
N LYS A 36 -1.11 7.93 -12.08
CA LYS A 36 -0.55 9.11 -11.39
C LYS A 36 0.93 8.94 -11.08
N GLU A 37 1.32 7.72 -10.71
CA GLU A 37 2.65 7.38 -10.24
C GLU A 37 3.61 7.16 -11.41
N LYS A 38 4.75 7.87 -11.39
CA LYS A 38 5.82 7.66 -12.37
C LYS A 38 6.41 6.26 -12.28
N GLU A 39 6.64 5.78 -11.07
CA GLU A 39 7.16 4.44 -10.77
C GLU A 39 6.13 3.70 -9.91
N VAL A 40 5.85 2.44 -10.25
CA VAL A 40 4.89 1.60 -9.53
C VAL A 40 5.60 0.42 -8.89
N LEU A 41 5.12 0.05 -7.71
CA LEU A 41 5.66 -1.05 -6.92
C LEU A 41 4.80 -2.31 -7.09
N ILE A 42 5.40 -3.48 -6.86
CA ILE A 42 4.66 -4.73 -6.68
C ILE A 42 3.99 -4.66 -5.30
N PRO A 43 2.66 -4.58 -5.19
CA PRO A 43 2.01 -4.31 -3.90
C PRO A 43 2.36 -5.30 -2.80
N CYS A 44 2.55 -6.58 -3.15
CA CYS A 44 2.94 -7.64 -2.22
C CYS A 44 4.41 -7.55 -1.78
N GLY A 45 5.27 -6.86 -2.54
CA GLY A 45 6.69 -6.69 -2.19
C GLY A 45 6.96 -5.49 -1.28
N ILE A 46 5.98 -4.59 -1.09
CA ILE A 46 6.10 -3.39 -0.25
C ILE A 46 6.61 -3.69 1.17
N PRO A 47 6.09 -4.69 1.91
CA PRO A 47 6.61 -4.99 3.26
C PRO A 47 8.10 -5.28 3.29
N TYR A 48 8.59 -6.01 2.28
CA TYR A 48 9.97 -6.50 2.21
C TYR A 48 10.99 -5.39 1.96
N ILE A 49 10.58 -4.21 1.47
CA ILE A 49 11.48 -3.06 1.33
C ILE A 49 12.00 -2.57 2.67
N PHE A 50 11.30 -2.87 3.78
CA PHE A 50 11.70 -2.46 5.12
C PHE A 50 12.75 -3.37 5.75
N GLY A 51 12.88 -4.61 5.26
CA GLY A 51 13.89 -5.58 5.68
C GLY A 51 14.64 -6.15 4.47
N THR A 52 14.28 -7.37 4.08
CA THR A 52 14.91 -8.28 3.12
C THR A 52 15.33 -7.64 1.79
N LEU A 53 14.47 -6.83 1.15
CA LEU A 53 14.82 -6.17 -0.11
C LEU A 53 15.71 -4.94 0.10
N GLU A 54 15.61 -4.32 1.27
CA GLU A 54 16.32 -3.10 1.69
C GLU A 54 16.08 -1.86 0.83
N SER A 55 15.45 -1.96 -0.34
CA SER A 55 15.23 -0.84 -1.25
C SER A 55 13.97 -1.04 -2.07
N SER A 56 13.18 0.03 -2.20
CA SER A 56 12.02 0.09 -3.09
C SER A 56 12.38 -0.07 -4.57
N ASN A 57 13.64 0.21 -4.96
CA ASN A 57 14.11 0.02 -6.34
C ASN A 57 14.11 -1.45 -6.76
N LYS A 58 14.17 -2.38 -5.79
CA LYS A 58 14.11 -3.82 -6.05
C LYS A 58 12.68 -4.35 -6.15
N ASP A 59 11.68 -3.49 -5.94
CA ASP A 59 10.25 -3.84 -5.90
C ASP A 59 9.45 -3.17 -7.04
N LEU A 60 10.14 -2.71 -8.08
CA LEU A 60 9.52 -1.99 -9.19
C LEU A 60 8.88 -2.93 -10.21
N ILE A 61 7.72 -2.53 -10.74
CA ILE A 61 7.19 -3.12 -11.97
C ILE A 61 7.73 -2.31 -13.16
N PRO A 62 8.53 -2.90 -14.05
CA PRO A 62 9.09 -2.17 -15.19
C PRO A 62 8.01 -1.78 -16.20
N ASP A 63 8.08 -0.54 -16.70
CA ASP A 63 7.19 -0.08 -17.77
C ASP A 63 7.39 -0.82 -19.10
N ALA A 64 8.54 -1.51 -19.24
CA ALA A 64 8.82 -2.39 -20.36
C ALA A 64 7.72 -3.45 -20.58
N VAL A 65 7.02 -3.87 -19.51
CA VAL A 65 5.88 -4.79 -19.61
C VAL A 65 4.77 -4.21 -20.50
N LEU A 66 4.55 -2.89 -20.45
CA LEU A 66 3.55 -2.21 -21.27
C LEU A 66 4.07 -1.93 -22.67
N SER A 67 5.28 -1.36 -22.80
CA SER A 67 5.84 -1.01 -24.11
C SER A 67 6.08 -2.23 -25.00
N ASN A 68 6.56 -3.34 -24.43
CA ASN A 68 6.78 -4.59 -25.17
C ASN A 68 5.46 -5.22 -25.65
N ALA A 69 4.36 -4.97 -24.94
CA ALA A 69 3.03 -5.38 -25.37
C ALA A 69 2.39 -4.41 -26.38
N GLY A 70 3.02 -3.25 -26.67
CA GLY A 70 2.44 -2.21 -27.52
C GLY A 70 1.31 -1.42 -26.83
N VAL A 71 1.29 -1.38 -25.49
CA VAL A 71 0.35 -0.59 -24.69
C VAL A 71 0.92 0.81 -24.47
N GLY A 72 0.12 1.84 -24.72
CA GLY A 72 0.47 3.22 -24.40
C GLY A 72 0.42 3.48 -22.90
N LEU A 73 1.33 4.32 -22.40
CA LEU A 73 1.39 4.75 -21.01
C LEU A 73 1.43 6.29 -20.95
N LYS A 74 0.47 6.88 -20.23
CA LYS A 74 0.49 8.30 -19.85
C LYS A 74 0.62 8.42 -18.33
N ILE A 75 1.63 9.16 -17.88
CA ILE A 75 1.80 9.50 -16.47
C ILE A 75 1.02 10.79 -16.20
N ASP A 76 -0.21 10.64 -15.72
CA ASP A 76 -1.08 11.72 -15.29
C ASP A 76 -2.23 11.19 -14.41
N GLU A 77 -2.94 12.08 -13.75
CA GLU A 77 -4.11 11.78 -12.94
C GLU A 77 -5.39 12.04 -13.73
N VAL A 78 -6.22 11.02 -13.95
CA VAL A 78 -7.60 11.23 -14.42
C VAL A 78 -8.41 11.84 -13.29
N VAL A 79 -8.93 13.05 -13.50
CA VAL A 79 -9.69 13.83 -12.50
C VAL A 79 -11.19 13.76 -12.73
N SER A 80 -11.65 13.49 -13.94
CA SER A 80 -13.06 13.28 -14.24
C SER A 80 -13.28 12.35 -15.43
N VAL A 81 -14.45 11.71 -15.46
CA VAL A 81 -14.91 10.87 -16.57
C VAL A 81 -16.35 11.20 -16.87
N ASP A 82 -16.61 11.62 -18.12
CA ASP A 82 -17.94 11.72 -18.70
C ASP A 82 -18.22 10.40 -19.45
N LYS A 83 -19.15 9.60 -18.91
CA LYS A 83 -19.50 8.29 -19.48
C LYS A 83 -20.41 8.40 -20.71
N GLU A 84 -21.20 9.47 -20.81
CA GLU A 84 -22.11 9.69 -21.94
C GLU A 84 -21.32 10.13 -23.17
N ARG A 85 -20.44 11.13 -22.99
CA ARG A 85 -19.54 11.61 -24.06
C ARG A 85 -18.34 10.69 -24.29
N LYS A 86 -18.11 9.74 -23.38
CA LYS A 86 -16.95 8.85 -23.34
C LYS A 86 -15.62 9.59 -23.40
N ILE A 87 -15.46 10.56 -22.50
CA ILE A 87 -14.26 11.39 -22.37
C ILE A 87 -13.76 11.33 -20.94
N ALA A 88 -12.47 11.05 -20.78
CA ALA A 88 -11.75 11.23 -19.52
C ALA A 88 -10.92 12.50 -19.59
N LYS A 89 -10.91 13.28 -18.52
CA LYS A 89 -10.06 14.47 -18.39
C LYS A 89 -8.96 14.21 -17.38
N THR A 90 -7.73 14.50 -17.77
CA THR A 90 -6.57 14.39 -16.89
C THR A 90 -6.25 15.74 -16.24
N LYS A 91 -5.40 15.71 -15.21
CA LYS A 91 -5.05 16.87 -14.40
C LYS A 91 -4.30 17.94 -15.18
N ASP A 92 -3.50 17.55 -16.18
CA ASP A 92 -2.83 18.48 -17.10
C ASP A 92 -3.82 19.17 -18.08
N GLY A 93 -5.10 18.80 -18.04
CA GLY A 93 -6.16 19.33 -18.91
C GLY A 93 -6.39 18.52 -20.19
N THR A 94 -5.63 17.46 -20.44
CA THR A 94 -5.82 16.59 -21.60
C THR A 94 -7.16 15.89 -21.54
N GLU A 95 -7.88 15.89 -22.66
CA GLU A 95 -9.09 15.10 -22.86
C GLU A 95 -8.77 13.87 -23.71
N ILE A 96 -9.19 12.70 -23.22
CA ILE A 96 -8.98 11.39 -23.83
C ILE A 96 -10.35 10.79 -24.11
N SER A 97 -10.70 10.67 -25.40
CA SER A 97 -11.90 9.95 -25.83
C SER A 97 -11.62 8.45 -25.90
N PHE A 98 -12.59 7.63 -25.46
CA PHE A 98 -12.46 6.17 -25.40
C PHE A 98 -13.70 5.43 -25.95
N GLU A 99 -13.52 4.20 -26.43
CA GLU A 99 -14.67 3.33 -26.75
C GLU A 99 -15.10 2.49 -25.55
N LYS A 100 -14.10 1.99 -24.80
CA LYS A 100 -14.23 1.20 -23.58
C LYS A 100 -13.35 1.81 -22.47
N LEU A 101 -13.85 1.72 -21.25
CA LEU A 101 -13.19 2.25 -20.06
C LEU A 101 -13.09 1.17 -18.98
N VAL A 102 -11.92 1.08 -18.34
CA VAL A 102 -11.69 0.24 -17.18
C VAL A 102 -11.17 1.10 -16.02
N PHE A 103 -11.84 1.02 -14.88
CA PHE A 103 -11.34 1.57 -13.62
C PHE A 103 -10.52 0.51 -12.89
N ALA A 104 -9.21 0.71 -12.84
CA ALA A 104 -8.23 -0.11 -12.13
C ALA A 104 -7.50 0.71 -11.05
N THR A 105 -8.22 1.62 -10.38
CA THR A 105 -7.66 2.64 -9.46
C THR A 105 -7.20 2.10 -8.12
N GLY A 106 -7.47 0.83 -7.82
CA GLY A 106 -7.05 0.19 -6.57
C GLY A 106 -7.75 0.75 -5.33
N SER A 107 -7.03 0.76 -4.21
CA SER A 107 -7.51 1.15 -2.89
C SER A 107 -6.49 2.03 -2.17
N SER A 108 -6.96 2.78 -1.17
CA SER A 108 -6.14 3.64 -0.30
C SER A 108 -6.21 3.16 1.14
N PRO A 109 -5.10 3.26 1.91
CA PRO A 109 -5.15 2.96 3.34
C PRO A 109 -6.04 3.98 4.06
N TYR A 110 -6.70 3.53 5.12
CA TYR A 110 -7.64 4.32 5.90
C TYR A 110 -7.02 4.71 7.24
N MET A 111 -6.93 6.02 7.51
CA MET A 111 -6.66 6.54 8.84
C MET A 111 -7.99 6.81 9.55
N PRO A 112 -8.28 6.19 10.70
CA PRO A 112 -9.53 6.44 11.41
C PRO A 112 -9.64 7.89 11.88
N LYS A 113 -10.73 8.57 11.52
CA LYS A 113 -10.94 9.99 11.87
C LYS A 113 -11.08 10.25 13.36
N TRP A 114 -11.45 9.24 14.14
CA TRP A 114 -11.59 9.31 15.59
C TRP A 114 -10.25 9.20 16.33
N LEU A 115 -9.19 8.75 15.66
CA LEU A 115 -7.90 8.47 16.29
C LEU A 115 -7.14 9.77 16.53
N LYS A 116 -7.10 10.19 17.80
CA LYS A 116 -6.31 11.35 18.22
C LYS A 116 -4.82 11.06 18.08
N GLY A 117 -4.06 12.08 17.69
CA GLY A 117 -2.61 12.00 17.44
C GLY A 117 -2.22 11.32 16.14
N ALA A 118 -3.18 11.03 15.25
CA ALA A 118 -2.92 10.43 13.93
C ALA A 118 -2.13 11.33 12.97
N ASP A 119 -2.04 12.63 13.29
CA ASP A 119 -1.33 13.67 12.56
C ASP A 119 0.06 13.99 13.14
N LEU A 120 0.44 13.38 14.26
CA LEU A 120 1.77 13.52 14.86
C LEU A 120 2.87 13.07 13.89
N GLU A 121 4.06 13.65 14.01
CA GLU A 121 5.22 13.15 13.27
C GLU A 121 5.52 11.69 13.66
N ASN A 122 6.00 10.91 12.69
CA ASN A 122 6.31 9.49 12.79
C ASN A 122 5.09 8.56 12.93
N VAL A 123 3.90 9.05 12.58
CA VAL A 123 2.72 8.22 12.30
C VAL A 123 2.57 8.02 10.79
N PHE A 124 2.56 6.75 10.34
CA PHE A 124 2.59 6.42 8.91
C PHE A 124 1.46 5.48 8.51
N LEU A 125 1.01 5.63 7.26
CA LEU A 125 0.18 4.64 6.57
C LEU A 125 1.03 3.98 5.49
N ILE A 126 0.80 2.71 5.21
CA ILE A 126 1.52 2.03 4.12
C ILE A 126 0.79 2.31 2.80
N LYS A 127 1.33 3.23 2.01
CA LYS A 127 0.79 3.66 0.72
C LYS A 127 1.57 3.04 -0.42
N LYS A 128 0.90 2.76 -1.55
CA LYS A 128 1.53 2.28 -2.79
C LYS A 128 2.22 3.42 -3.56
N ASN A 129 3.11 4.15 -2.88
CA ASN A 129 3.82 5.29 -3.43
C ASN A 129 5.30 5.19 -3.05
N LYS A 130 6.15 4.97 -4.06
CA LYS A 130 7.58 4.73 -3.87
C LYS A 130 8.28 5.85 -3.11
N LYS A 131 8.12 7.10 -3.56
CA LYS A 131 8.78 8.26 -2.94
C LYS A 131 8.40 8.40 -1.47
N TYR A 132 7.10 8.28 -1.17
CA TYR A 132 6.61 8.32 0.20
C TYR A 132 7.18 7.17 1.04
N LEU A 133 7.22 5.95 0.53
CA LEU A 133 7.79 4.80 1.25
C LEU A 133 9.29 4.95 1.49
N ASP A 134 10.04 5.54 0.56
CA ASP A 134 11.46 5.88 0.74
C ASP A 134 11.64 6.90 1.89
N GLU A 135 10.77 7.90 1.98
CA GLU A 135 10.74 8.87 3.09
C GLU A 135 10.42 8.19 4.44
N VAL A 136 9.41 7.31 4.48
CA VAL A 136 9.07 6.51 5.68
C VAL A 136 10.26 5.66 6.11
N LYS A 137 10.86 4.91 5.18
CA LYS A 137 12.04 4.08 5.47
C LYS A 137 13.20 4.90 6.01
N ALA A 138 13.44 6.11 5.48
CA ALA A 138 14.47 7.01 5.98
C ALA A 138 14.22 7.44 7.42
N LYS A 139 12.98 7.81 7.78
CA LYS A 139 12.61 8.16 9.16
C LYS A 139 12.77 6.98 10.12
N LEU A 140 12.42 5.77 9.69
CA LEU A 140 12.55 4.55 10.50
C LEU A 140 14.00 4.14 10.79
N LYS A 141 15.01 4.67 10.09
CA LYS A 141 16.42 4.34 10.35
C LYS A 141 16.81 4.60 11.81
N ASN A 142 16.37 5.73 12.37
CA ASN A 142 16.71 6.16 13.72
C ASN A 142 15.71 5.69 14.79
N SER A 143 14.55 5.16 14.38
CA SER A 143 13.56 4.60 15.29
C SER A 143 14.02 3.23 15.81
N LYS A 144 13.87 2.98 17.11
CA LYS A 144 14.20 1.67 17.72
C LYS A 144 12.96 0.87 18.07
N ASN A 145 11.97 1.52 18.64
CA ASN A 145 10.69 0.93 19.00
C ASN A 145 9.67 1.28 17.93
N ILE A 146 8.86 0.31 17.52
CA ILE A 146 7.84 0.51 16.48
C ILE A 146 6.58 -0.20 16.92
N VAL A 147 5.46 0.52 16.89
CA VAL A 147 4.13 -0.07 17.05
C VAL A 147 3.46 -0.15 15.68
N VAL A 148 3.01 -1.35 15.33
CA VAL A 148 2.21 -1.61 14.14
C VAL A 148 0.76 -1.82 14.57
N VAL A 149 -0.14 -0.97 14.10
CA VAL A 149 -1.57 -1.05 14.42
C VAL A 149 -2.28 -1.83 13.32
N GLY A 150 -2.82 -3.00 13.68
CA GLY A 150 -3.44 -3.98 12.80
C GLY A 150 -2.53 -5.20 12.57
N GLY A 151 -3.07 -6.38 12.84
CA GLY A 151 -2.47 -7.70 12.72
C GLY A 151 -2.95 -8.48 11.49
N GLY A 152 -3.40 -7.81 10.44
CA GLY A 152 -3.63 -8.43 9.13
C GLY A 152 -2.31 -8.71 8.38
N PHE A 153 -2.40 -9.23 7.15
CA PHE A 153 -1.22 -9.60 6.33
C PHE A 153 -0.14 -8.51 6.30
N ILE A 154 -0.50 -7.28 5.92
CA ILE A 154 0.46 -6.16 5.81
C ILE A 154 1.12 -5.85 7.16
N GLY A 155 0.35 -5.86 8.24
CA GLY A 155 0.85 -5.56 9.57
C GLY A 155 1.82 -6.62 10.07
N VAL A 156 1.51 -7.90 9.85
CA VAL A 156 2.38 -9.03 10.17
C VAL A 156 3.66 -9.00 9.35
N GLU A 157 3.57 -8.87 8.03
CA GLU A 157 4.74 -8.86 7.14
C GLU A 157 5.68 -7.70 7.44
N ILE A 158 5.15 -6.48 7.62
CA ILE A 158 5.98 -5.32 7.99
C ILE A 158 6.64 -5.52 9.36
N SER A 159 5.93 -6.12 10.30
CA SER A 159 6.49 -6.36 11.64
C SER A 159 7.63 -7.35 11.61
N ASP A 160 7.50 -8.43 10.85
CA ASP A 160 8.56 -9.42 10.61
C ASP A 160 9.77 -8.77 9.91
N GLU A 161 9.54 -7.97 8.86
CA GLU A 161 10.60 -7.32 8.09
C GLU A 161 11.35 -6.24 8.89
N LEU A 162 10.66 -5.46 9.71
CA LEU A 162 11.29 -4.49 10.61
C LEU A 162 12.04 -5.17 11.75
N ASN A 163 11.52 -6.28 12.28
CA ASN A 163 12.20 -7.06 13.31
C ASN A 163 13.51 -7.68 12.79
N LYS A 164 13.55 -8.19 11.55
CA LYS A 164 14.78 -8.71 10.90
C LYS A 164 15.92 -7.70 10.85
N VAL A 165 15.62 -6.40 10.79
CA VAL A 165 16.62 -5.32 10.80
C VAL A 165 16.84 -4.72 12.20
N GLY A 166 16.50 -5.46 13.24
CA GLY A 166 16.83 -5.16 14.64
C GLY A 166 15.90 -4.16 15.32
N LYS A 167 14.71 -3.91 14.76
CA LYS A 167 13.72 -3.04 15.41
C LYS A 167 12.93 -3.81 16.47
N ASN A 168 12.60 -3.13 17.57
CA ASN A 168 11.70 -3.64 18.59
C ASN A 168 10.25 -3.41 18.15
N VAL A 169 9.61 -4.42 17.58
CA VAL A 169 8.27 -4.28 17.00
C VAL A 169 7.20 -4.84 17.95
N THR A 170 6.12 -4.09 18.11
CA THR A 170 4.89 -4.55 18.77
C THR A 170 3.70 -4.43 17.82
N ILE A 171 2.98 -5.53 17.57
CA ILE A 171 1.70 -5.53 16.86
C ILE A 171 0.58 -5.31 17.87
N VAL A 172 -0.31 -4.36 17.58
CA VAL A 172 -1.56 -4.13 18.30
C VAL A 172 -2.72 -4.54 17.40
N GLU A 173 -3.54 -5.50 17.83
CA GLU A 173 -4.67 -6.05 17.08
C GLU A 173 -5.92 -6.11 17.97
N ILE A 174 -7.04 -5.64 17.43
CA ILE A 174 -8.32 -5.59 18.16
C ILE A 174 -8.94 -6.99 18.28
N LEU A 175 -8.72 -7.86 17.30
CA LEU A 175 -9.17 -9.25 17.31
C LEU A 175 -8.32 -10.10 18.26
N PRO A 176 -8.83 -11.26 18.73
CA PRO A 176 -8.11 -12.14 19.66
C PRO A 176 -6.75 -12.61 19.14
N HIS A 177 -6.56 -12.64 17.82
CA HIS A 177 -5.33 -13.08 17.19
C HIS A 177 -4.95 -12.26 15.95
N VAL A 178 -3.68 -12.30 15.58
CA VAL A 178 -3.24 -11.84 14.24
C VAL A 178 -3.76 -12.79 13.16
N LEU A 179 -4.02 -12.28 11.96
CA LEU A 179 -4.51 -13.05 10.82
C LEU A 179 -5.84 -13.80 11.06
N ALA A 180 -6.58 -13.49 12.13
CA ALA A 180 -7.82 -14.16 12.51
C ALA A 180 -8.94 -14.13 11.44
N LEU A 181 -8.88 -13.19 10.48
CA LEU A 181 -9.85 -13.13 9.38
C LEU A 181 -9.47 -14.02 8.18
N ALA A 182 -8.25 -14.55 8.16
CA ALA A 182 -7.69 -15.29 7.03
C ALA A 182 -7.49 -16.77 7.32
N PHE A 183 -7.28 -17.14 8.59
CA PHE A 183 -6.91 -18.50 8.98
C PHE A 183 -7.62 -18.93 10.26
N ASP A 184 -7.77 -20.24 10.43
CA ASP A 184 -8.28 -20.85 11.66
C ASP A 184 -7.24 -20.81 12.79
N ASP A 185 -7.70 -20.96 14.03
CA ASP A 185 -6.89 -20.82 15.26
C ASP A 185 -5.60 -21.65 15.26
N GLU A 186 -5.61 -22.85 14.67
CA GLU A 186 -4.41 -23.71 14.60
C GLU A 186 -3.27 -23.02 13.83
N LEU A 187 -3.56 -22.49 12.64
CA LEU A 187 -2.57 -21.81 11.79
C LEU A 187 -2.16 -20.47 12.38
N VAL A 188 -3.11 -19.76 12.97
CA VAL A 188 -2.89 -18.49 13.65
C VAL A 188 -1.95 -18.65 14.84
N ASN A 189 -2.17 -19.65 15.70
CA ASN A 189 -1.30 -19.94 16.84
C ASN A 189 0.12 -20.26 16.38
N ALA A 190 0.28 -21.09 15.33
CA ALA A 190 1.58 -21.37 14.76
C ALA A 190 2.28 -20.11 14.21
N ALA A 191 1.54 -19.22 13.53
CA ALA A 191 2.07 -17.96 13.04
C ALA A 191 2.50 -17.02 14.19
N GLU A 192 1.70 -16.93 15.24
CA GLU A 192 2.04 -16.13 16.43
C GLU A 192 3.28 -16.65 17.14
N ASP A 193 3.43 -17.97 17.28
CA ASP A 193 4.60 -18.58 17.90
C ASP A 193 5.87 -18.28 17.11
N ILE A 194 5.80 -18.31 15.77
CA ILE A 194 6.91 -17.90 14.90
C ILE A 194 7.25 -16.42 15.13
N LEU A 195 6.27 -15.52 15.14
CA LEU A 195 6.49 -14.09 15.38
C LEU A 195 7.11 -13.82 16.76
N LYS A 196 6.57 -14.45 17.80
CA LYS A 196 7.08 -14.36 19.18
C LYS A 196 8.51 -14.88 19.27
N SER A 197 8.82 -16.02 18.64
CA SER A 197 10.17 -16.60 18.62
C SER A 197 11.22 -15.70 17.96
N ARG A 198 10.80 -14.86 17.01
CA ARG A 198 11.65 -13.83 16.36
C ARG A 198 11.75 -12.53 17.17
N GLY A 199 10.99 -12.40 18.26
CA GLY A 199 11.01 -11.24 19.14
C GLY A 199 10.00 -10.15 18.78
N VAL A 200 9.04 -10.43 17.89
CA VAL A 200 7.88 -9.56 17.68
C VAL A 200 6.94 -9.70 18.88
N LYS A 201 6.57 -8.57 19.49
CA LYS A 201 5.61 -8.55 20.60
C LYS A 201 4.20 -8.46 20.04
N LEU A 202 3.27 -9.22 20.61
CA LEU A 202 1.86 -9.21 20.20
C LEU A 202 0.99 -8.69 21.33
N LYS A 203 0.07 -7.78 20.99
CA LYS A 203 -0.96 -7.20 21.85
C LYS A 203 -2.30 -7.34 21.14
N THR A 204 -2.84 -8.56 21.21
CA THR A 204 -4.11 -8.94 20.58
C THR A 204 -5.28 -8.78 21.56
N GLY A 205 -6.51 -8.79 21.04
CA GLY A 205 -7.74 -8.61 21.81
C GLY A 205 -7.94 -7.17 22.31
N VAL A 206 -7.15 -6.21 21.84
CA VAL A 206 -7.21 -4.81 22.29
C VAL A 206 -6.84 -3.85 21.16
N GLY A 207 -7.75 -2.92 20.88
CA GLY A 207 -7.52 -1.85 19.90
C GLY A 207 -6.73 -0.68 20.48
N ILE A 208 -6.15 0.13 19.59
CA ILE A 208 -5.62 1.45 19.94
C ILE A 208 -6.77 2.40 20.32
N LYS A 209 -6.52 3.27 21.30
CA LYS A 209 -7.42 4.33 21.75
C LYS A 209 -6.94 5.71 21.31
N GLU A 210 -5.64 5.97 21.44
CA GLU A 210 -5.03 7.28 21.17
C GLU A 210 -3.54 7.14 20.88
N ILE A 211 -3.00 8.00 20.02
CA ILE A 211 -1.55 8.15 19.82
C ILE A 211 -1.11 9.35 20.66
N LEU A 212 -0.11 9.12 21.52
CA LEU A 212 0.40 10.10 22.47
C LEU A 212 1.73 10.69 21.99
N GLY A 213 1.88 11.99 22.18
CA GLY A 213 3.09 12.73 21.84
C GLY A 213 2.81 14.22 21.79
N ASN A 214 3.86 15.03 21.67
CA ASN A 214 3.75 16.47 21.45
C ASN A 214 3.88 16.80 19.95
N GLU A 215 5.11 16.87 19.43
CA GLU A 215 5.35 17.10 17.99
C GLU A 215 5.44 15.78 17.20
N LYS A 216 5.95 14.74 17.84
CA LYS A 216 6.12 13.39 17.30
C LYS A 216 5.51 12.36 18.24
N VAL A 217 5.15 11.21 17.71
CA VAL A 217 4.69 10.08 18.53
C VAL A 217 5.79 9.65 19.52
N GLU A 218 5.37 9.35 20.74
CA GLU A 218 6.20 8.80 21.82
C GLU A 218 5.60 7.51 22.40
N ALA A 219 4.29 7.34 22.27
CA ALA A 219 3.59 6.15 22.75
C ALA A 219 2.22 5.98 22.09
N VAL A 220 1.64 4.79 22.24
CA VAL A 220 0.21 4.55 22.00
C VAL A 220 -0.49 4.19 23.30
N LEU A 221 -1.73 4.66 23.46
CA LEU A 221 -2.65 4.26 24.52
C LEU A 221 -3.64 3.25 23.95
N LEU A 222 -3.81 2.12 24.63
CA LEU A 222 -4.73 1.06 24.24
C LEU A 222 -6.10 1.20 24.93
N GLY A 223 -7.10 0.48 24.42
CA GLY A 223 -8.46 0.47 24.97
C GLY A 223 -8.54 0.02 26.45
N ASN A 224 -7.59 -0.79 26.91
CA ASN A 224 -7.45 -1.26 28.29
C ASN A 224 -6.61 -0.31 29.17
N ASN A 225 -6.25 0.88 28.67
CA ASN A 225 -5.37 1.87 29.29
C ASN A 225 -3.89 1.45 29.46
N GLU A 226 -3.46 0.35 28.83
CA GLU A 226 -2.04 0.06 28.69
C GLU A 226 -1.38 1.10 27.77
N LYS A 227 -0.18 1.55 28.14
CA LYS A 227 0.66 2.45 27.35
C LYS A 227 1.85 1.67 26.78
N ILE A 228 2.10 1.81 25.47
CA ILE A 228 3.26 1.21 24.80
C ILE A 228 4.10 2.33 24.19
N GLU A 229 5.38 2.41 24.57
CA GLU A 229 6.32 3.40 24.03
C GLU A 229 6.78 3.03 22.62
N CYS A 230 6.89 4.03 21.74
CA CYS A 230 7.38 3.89 20.37
C CYS A 230 8.27 5.07 19.94
#